data_AF-A0A925HXR5-F1
#
_entry.id   AF-A0A925HXR5-F1
#
_cell.length_a   1.000
_cell.length_b   1.000
_cell.length_c   1.000
_cell.angle_alpha   90.00
_cell.angle_beta   90.00
_cell.angle_gamma   90.00
#
_symmetry.space_group_name_H-M   'P 1'
#
loop_
_entity.id
_entity.type
_entity.pdbx_description
1 polymer ?
#
loop_
_entity_poly.entity_id
_entity_poly.type
_entity_poly.pdbx_seq_one_letter_code
_entity_poly.pdbx_strand_id
1 'polypeptide(L)'
;MRKLLFLLFLSAFSPLAGQQLSHRFYLIGDAGELSINQNGLKALLEQHNNTSIQSTVLFLGDNIYPKGMPKEGAKGREKTEQIMQAQLSLIEKFKSEVYFLPGNHDWQRGGKAGVDFIRNQQQWIDSLNNPLIHFQPTGGCPGPIEIPIGDKLVLIILDSQWFLHPWERPEGEESACDAKTPEDVWIKLEDVLERNRSKRIVVAAHHPIFTYGEHGGVFTLTDHLFPLLSVNKNLYIPLPVLGSIYPLYRSIFGNIQDTAHPVSKRYRQVLSTLLERFPNSIYVNGHEHALQYVVKNRVHYVTSGSGAKTTTVKQKGYSKYGSSRHGFASIDVYDDGTSAIQYFEVGNSAIAYEVRLPTLPVPVEEDSNALPDFIKPVLSQASLRYDRGRGKMLGINYRDEWKQQIEVPVFDIGREHGGLKILQKGGGMQTLSLRLADSLENEYTLRSVEKYPEKAIPEILRGTIAQDVVQDQISAAHPYGALVVQDMAKAANIFYTKPTVVFIPDDPRLGIYRKDFANTLALYEERPDGDASNKPHFGNSKKIVSTDKV
;
A
#
# COMPACT_ATOMS: atom_id res chain seq x y z
N MET A 1 -26.92 65.62 -33.67
CA MET A 1 -27.15 65.16 -32.28
C MET A 1 -26.91 63.66 -32.20
N ARG A 2 -25.71 63.22 -31.80
CA ARG A 2 -25.41 61.80 -31.52
C ARG A 2 -24.88 61.72 -30.10
N LYS A 3 -25.65 61.05 -29.23
CA LYS A 3 -25.38 60.85 -27.80
C LYS A 3 -24.18 59.92 -27.64
N LEU A 4 -23.22 60.35 -26.83
CA LEU A 4 -22.09 59.55 -26.34
C LEU A 4 -22.60 58.75 -25.13
N LEU A 5 -22.61 57.42 -25.22
CA LEU A 5 -22.91 56.53 -24.08
C LEU A 5 -21.56 56.04 -23.53
N PHE A 6 -21.21 56.50 -22.32
CA PHE A 6 -20.04 56.03 -21.58
C PHE A 6 -20.46 54.80 -20.77
N LEU A 7 -19.99 53.61 -21.15
CA LEU A 7 -20.15 52.37 -20.37
C LEU A 7 -18.94 52.23 -19.45
N LEU A 8 -19.15 52.54 -18.17
CA LEU A 8 -18.23 52.19 -17.08
C LEU A 8 -18.24 50.68 -16.89
N PHE A 9 -17.16 50.01 -17.27
CA PHE A 9 -16.85 48.65 -16.81
C PHE A 9 -16.34 48.73 -15.37
N LEU A 10 -17.21 48.43 -14.39
CA LEU A 10 -16.75 48.01 -13.07
C LEU A 10 -16.19 46.59 -13.20
N SER A 11 -14.86 46.48 -13.22
CA SER A 11 -14.15 45.23 -12.98
C SER A 11 -14.39 44.82 -11.52
N ALA A 12 -15.24 43.80 -11.32
CA ALA A 12 -15.33 43.08 -10.06
C ALA A 12 -13.98 42.36 -9.84
N PHE A 13 -13.14 42.92 -8.97
CA PHE A 13 -12.02 42.20 -8.40
C PHE A 13 -12.58 41.12 -7.46
N SER A 14 -12.73 39.89 -7.97
CA SER A 14 -12.74 38.73 -7.09
C SER A 14 -11.37 38.67 -6.41
N PRO A 15 -11.28 38.60 -5.07
CA PRO A 15 -10.00 38.37 -4.43
C PRO A 15 -9.44 37.04 -4.97
N LEU A 16 -8.20 37.06 -5.47
CA LEU A 16 -7.43 35.82 -5.61
C LEU A 16 -7.46 35.17 -4.23
N ALA A 17 -8.19 34.07 -4.07
CA ALA A 17 -8.07 33.25 -2.88
C ALA A 17 -6.60 32.83 -2.81
N GLY A 18 -5.88 33.33 -1.79
CA GLY A 18 -4.50 32.93 -1.55
C GLY A 18 -4.50 31.43 -1.27
N GLN A 19 -3.64 30.69 -1.96
CA GLN A 19 -3.42 29.27 -1.76
C GLN A 19 -3.09 29.01 -0.28
N GLN A 20 -4.00 28.32 0.43
CA GLN A 20 -3.85 28.10 1.87
C GLN A 20 -3.29 26.71 2.12
N LEU A 21 -2.21 26.63 2.91
CA LEU A 21 -1.62 25.35 3.29
C LEU A 21 -2.60 24.59 4.18
N SER A 22 -3.04 23.42 3.71
CA SER A 22 -4.04 22.58 4.35
C SER A 22 -3.40 21.55 5.28
N HIS A 23 -2.36 20.88 4.81
CA HIS A 23 -1.68 19.82 5.56
C HIS A 23 -0.18 19.78 5.28
N ARG A 24 0.62 19.37 6.26
CA ARG A 24 2.07 19.13 6.11
C ARG A 24 2.48 17.74 6.60
N PHE A 25 3.22 17.01 5.78
CA PHE A 25 3.96 15.83 6.22
C PHE A 25 5.39 16.18 6.61
N TYR A 26 5.88 15.61 7.71
CA TYR A 26 7.29 15.57 8.08
C TYR A 26 7.81 14.14 7.89
N LEU A 27 8.83 13.97 7.05
CA LEU A 27 9.34 12.66 6.63
C LEU A 27 10.69 12.38 7.29
N ILE A 28 10.75 11.48 8.26
CA ILE A 28 11.94 11.20 9.08
C ILE A 28 12.30 9.72 8.96
N GLY A 29 13.28 9.34 8.16
CA GLY A 29 13.75 7.95 8.04
C GLY A 29 15.05 7.69 8.79
N ASP A 30 15.27 6.43 9.16
CA ASP A 30 16.56 5.91 9.63
C ASP A 30 17.10 6.66 10.86
N ALA A 31 16.20 7.06 11.76
CA ALA A 31 16.50 7.81 12.97
C ALA A 31 16.76 6.89 14.19
N GLY A 32 16.99 5.59 14.00
CA GLY A 32 17.09 4.61 15.07
C GLY A 32 18.39 4.57 15.89
N GLU A 33 19.01 5.72 16.19
CA GLU A 33 20.17 5.83 17.09
C GLU A 33 19.99 6.93 18.14
N LEU A 34 20.64 6.79 19.31
CA LEU A 34 20.62 7.82 20.37
C LEU A 34 21.29 9.13 19.94
N SER A 35 22.17 9.08 18.94
CA SER A 35 22.95 10.22 18.43
C SER A 35 22.09 11.29 17.74
N ILE A 36 20.85 10.98 17.36
CA ILE A 36 19.93 11.91 16.68
C ILE A 36 19.65 13.19 17.49
N ASN A 37 19.74 13.12 18.82
CA ASN A 37 19.52 14.29 19.66
C ASN A 37 20.71 15.28 19.65
N GLN A 38 21.85 14.86 19.12
CA GLN A 38 23.08 15.65 19.09
C GLN A 38 23.48 16.08 17.68
N ASN A 39 22.83 15.53 16.65
CA ASN A 39 23.18 15.78 15.25
C ASN A 39 22.50 17.02 14.64
N GLY A 40 21.75 17.80 15.43
CA GLY A 40 21.07 19.03 14.99
C GLY A 40 19.70 18.83 14.34
N LEU A 41 19.23 17.59 14.14
CA LEU A 41 17.93 17.31 13.52
C LEU A 41 16.75 17.86 14.34
N LYS A 42 16.78 17.73 15.68
CA LYS A 42 15.73 18.29 16.56
C LYS A 42 15.58 19.79 16.35
N ALA A 43 16.68 20.53 16.36
CA ALA A 43 16.66 21.98 16.16
C ALA A 43 16.09 22.37 14.78
N LEU A 44 16.47 21.63 13.74
CA LEU A 44 15.97 21.85 12.38
C LEU A 44 14.45 21.57 12.27
N LEU A 45 13.98 20.46 12.86
CA LEU A 45 12.55 20.13 12.90
C LEU A 45 11.75 21.19 13.66
N GLU A 46 12.24 21.63 14.83
CA GLU A 46 11.58 22.68 15.62
C GLU A 46 11.54 24.02 14.87
N GLN A 47 12.62 24.38 14.15
CA GLN A 47 12.68 25.60 13.35
C GLN A 47 11.63 25.63 12.23
N HIS A 48 11.31 24.47 11.65
CA HIS A 48 10.36 24.32 10.55
C HIS A 48 9.01 23.71 10.98
N ASN A 49 8.77 23.58 12.28
CA ASN A 49 7.49 23.16 12.83
C ASN A 49 6.48 24.31 12.71
N ASN A 50 5.37 24.07 12.02
CA ASN A 50 4.27 25.02 11.97
C ASN A 50 3.06 24.49 12.75
N THR A 51 2.94 24.91 14.00
CA THR A 51 1.87 24.45 14.91
C THR A 51 0.47 24.95 14.58
N SER A 52 0.32 25.89 13.63
CA SER A 52 -0.99 26.38 13.18
C SER A 52 -1.61 25.55 12.06
N ILE A 53 -0.90 24.53 11.57
CA ILE A 53 -1.32 23.70 10.42
C ILE A 53 -1.41 22.24 10.85
N GLN A 54 -2.44 21.55 10.37
CA GLN A 54 -2.54 20.11 10.55
C GLN A 54 -1.33 19.43 9.92
N SER A 55 -0.79 18.45 10.62
CA SER A 55 0.42 17.78 10.17
C SER A 55 0.48 16.33 10.61
N THR A 56 1.27 15.58 9.85
CA THR A 56 1.57 14.18 10.10
C THR A 56 3.08 13.97 10.09
N VAL A 57 3.60 13.30 11.10
CA VAL A 57 5.00 12.85 11.13
C VAL A 57 5.05 11.40 10.70
N LEU A 58 5.88 11.09 9.71
CA LEU A 58 6.15 9.73 9.25
C LEU A 58 7.57 9.33 9.61
N PHE A 59 7.71 8.34 10.49
CA PHE A 59 8.99 7.66 10.72
C PHE A 59 9.16 6.54 9.69
N LEU A 60 10.04 6.77 8.71
CA LEU A 60 10.13 5.99 7.47
C LEU A 60 10.93 4.68 7.58
N GLY A 61 10.91 4.04 8.76
CA GLY A 61 11.55 2.76 9.02
C GLY A 61 13.00 2.85 9.46
N ASP A 62 13.53 1.68 9.84
CA ASP A 62 14.79 1.53 10.57
C ASP A 62 14.80 2.37 11.85
N ASN A 63 13.73 2.17 12.61
CA ASN A 63 13.46 2.87 13.85
C ASN A 63 14.42 2.44 14.96
N ILE A 64 15.00 1.24 14.91
CA ILE A 64 15.93 0.76 15.95
C ILE A 64 17.12 0.01 15.35
N TYR A 65 18.30 0.64 15.40
CA TYR A 65 19.55 0.00 15.02
C TYR A 65 20.20 -0.80 16.18
N PRO A 66 20.88 -1.93 15.89
CA PRO A 66 21.00 -2.59 14.58
C PRO A 66 19.98 -3.72 14.36
N LYS A 67 19.12 -4.06 15.31
CA LYS A 67 18.27 -5.26 15.23
C LYS A 67 16.93 -5.11 15.94
N GLY A 68 16.22 -3.99 15.76
CA GLY A 68 14.84 -3.88 16.21
C GLY A 68 14.67 -4.00 17.72
N MET A 69 13.43 -4.22 18.15
CA MET A 69 13.07 -4.33 19.56
C MET A 69 12.96 -5.80 20.03
N PRO A 70 13.82 -6.26 20.96
CA PRO A 70 13.65 -7.59 21.56
C PRO A 70 12.45 -7.61 22.51
N LYS A 71 12.04 -8.81 22.93
CA LYS A 71 10.96 -9.00 23.92
C LYS A 71 11.30 -8.34 25.26
N GLU A 72 10.27 -8.05 26.06
CA GLU A 72 10.44 -7.53 27.42
C GLU A 72 11.34 -8.45 28.28
N GLY A 73 12.16 -7.81 29.13
CA GLY A 73 13.15 -8.50 29.98
C GLY A 73 14.37 -9.06 29.25
N ALA A 74 14.42 -9.05 27.91
CA ALA A 74 15.58 -9.51 27.17
C ALA A 74 16.73 -8.49 27.20
N LYS A 75 17.97 -8.99 27.07
CA LYS A 75 19.16 -8.15 27.00
C LYS A 75 19.05 -7.15 25.83
N GLY A 76 19.25 -5.88 26.14
CA GLY A 76 19.21 -4.79 25.16
C GLY A 76 17.85 -4.10 25.01
N ARG A 77 16.78 -4.63 25.62
CA ARG A 77 15.44 -4.02 25.61
C ARG A 77 15.45 -2.55 26.04
N GLU A 78 16.02 -2.25 27.21
CA GLU A 78 16.10 -0.87 27.74
C GLU A 78 16.76 0.10 26.74
N LYS A 79 17.86 -0.32 26.11
CA LYS A 79 18.54 0.49 25.09
C LYS A 79 17.66 0.76 23.88
N THR A 80 16.87 -0.22 23.42
CA THR A 80 15.97 -0.05 22.28
C THR A 80 14.80 0.88 22.60
N GLU A 81 14.31 0.87 23.84
CA GLU A 81 13.29 1.82 24.31
C GLU A 81 13.85 3.24 24.40
N GLN A 82 15.09 3.41 24.89
CA GLN A 82 15.78 4.71 24.87
C GLN A 82 15.94 5.28 23.46
N ILE A 83 16.21 4.43 22.45
CA ILE A 83 16.28 4.85 21.04
C ILE A 83 14.91 5.35 20.55
N MET A 84 13.83 4.65 20.88
CA MET A 84 12.49 5.10 20.51
C MET A 84 12.11 6.41 21.23
N GLN A 85 12.43 6.54 22.51
CA GLN A 85 12.24 7.78 23.26
C GLN A 85 13.03 8.95 22.66
N ALA A 86 14.27 8.71 22.19
CA ALA A 86 15.05 9.73 21.50
C ALA A 86 14.32 10.22 20.23
N GLN A 87 13.72 9.31 19.45
CA GLN A 87 12.96 9.70 18.24
C GLN A 87 11.70 10.48 18.60
N LEU A 88 10.95 10.06 19.61
CA LEU A 88 9.80 10.81 20.11
C LEU A 88 10.21 12.20 20.62
N SER A 89 11.41 12.34 21.19
CA SER A 89 11.92 13.62 21.65
C SER A 89 12.16 14.63 20.52
N LEU A 90 12.32 14.18 19.27
CA LEU A 90 12.45 15.06 18.10
C LEU A 90 11.16 15.84 17.83
N ILE A 91 10.02 15.31 18.27
CA ILE A 91 8.68 15.79 17.90
C ILE A 91 7.82 16.19 19.12
N GLU A 92 8.42 16.38 20.30
CA GLU A 92 7.70 16.79 21.53
C GLU A 92 6.82 18.05 21.36
N LYS A 93 7.22 18.98 20.47
CA LYS A 93 6.49 20.22 20.20
C LYS A 93 5.47 20.11 19.07
N PHE A 94 5.31 18.93 18.49
CA PHE A 94 4.41 18.68 17.37
C PHE A 94 3.03 18.30 17.93
N LYS A 95 1.97 18.81 17.31
CA LYS A 95 0.58 18.43 17.56
C LYS A 95 0.06 17.60 16.39
N SER A 96 0.87 16.64 15.98
CA SER A 96 0.71 15.89 14.73
C SER A 96 0.30 14.45 15.04
N GLU A 97 -0.44 13.84 14.12
CA GLU A 97 -0.50 12.38 14.04
C GLU A 97 0.88 11.83 13.68
N VAL A 98 1.32 10.75 14.31
CA VAL A 98 2.64 10.16 14.16
C VAL A 98 2.50 8.71 13.75
N TYR A 99 3.10 8.34 12.63
CA TYR A 99 3.11 6.97 12.15
C TYR A 99 4.54 6.45 12.06
N PHE A 100 4.83 5.41 12.83
CA PHE A 100 6.02 4.58 12.66
C PHE A 100 5.69 3.46 11.69
N LEU A 101 6.47 3.35 10.62
CA LEU A 101 6.45 2.19 9.74
C LEU A 101 7.78 1.42 9.83
N PRO A 102 7.79 0.09 9.66
CA PRO A 102 8.98 -0.72 9.90
C PRO A 102 9.97 -0.68 8.72
N GLY A 103 11.26 -0.76 9.06
CA GLY A 103 12.34 -1.04 8.12
C GLY A 103 12.97 -2.41 8.33
N ASN A 104 14.01 -2.71 7.56
CA ASN A 104 14.67 -4.01 7.63
C ASN A 104 15.32 -4.29 8.98
N HIS A 105 15.86 -3.26 9.65
CA HIS A 105 16.45 -3.40 10.98
C HIS A 105 15.41 -3.72 12.05
N ASP A 106 14.19 -3.19 11.92
CA ASP A 106 13.07 -3.46 12.82
C ASP A 106 12.63 -4.93 12.72
N TRP A 107 12.66 -5.50 11.52
CA TRP A 107 12.50 -6.93 11.23
C TRP A 107 13.72 -7.78 11.64
N GLN A 108 14.38 -7.45 12.75
CA GLN A 108 15.59 -8.12 13.24
C GLN A 108 16.71 -8.19 12.18
N ARG A 109 16.81 -7.18 11.30
CA ARG A 109 17.72 -7.20 10.14
C ARG A 109 17.43 -8.37 9.18
N GLY A 110 16.15 -8.65 8.92
CA GLY A 110 15.71 -9.80 8.12
C GLY A 110 15.94 -11.16 8.81
N GLY A 111 15.97 -11.18 10.14
CA GLY A 111 16.20 -12.38 10.94
C GLY A 111 14.94 -13.23 11.12
N LYS A 112 15.11 -14.49 11.54
CA LYS A 112 14.00 -15.46 11.70
C LYS A 112 12.90 -15.00 12.66
N ALA A 113 13.24 -14.21 13.68
CA ALA A 113 12.28 -13.69 14.65
C ALA A 113 11.76 -12.30 14.24
N GLY A 114 11.84 -11.94 12.95
CA GLY A 114 11.49 -10.61 12.47
C GLY A 114 10.07 -10.19 12.86
N VAL A 115 9.09 -11.07 12.65
CA VAL A 115 7.68 -10.81 13.02
C VAL A 115 7.52 -10.54 14.52
N ASP A 116 8.21 -11.29 15.38
CA ASP A 116 8.15 -11.09 16.82
C ASP A 116 8.75 -9.74 17.21
N PHE A 117 9.81 -9.30 16.55
CA PHE A 117 10.44 -8.00 16.81
C PHE A 117 9.53 -6.84 16.38
N ILE A 118 8.79 -7.00 15.28
CA ILE A 118 7.75 -6.05 14.87
C ILE A 118 6.63 -5.98 15.92
N ARG A 119 6.13 -7.11 16.38
CA ARG A 119 5.10 -7.16 17.44
C ARG A 119 5.58 -6.54 18.74
N ASN A 120 6.82 -6.79 19.15
CA ASN A 120 7.41 -6.19 20.36
C ASN A 120 7.50 -4.67 20.26
N GLN A 121 7.84 -4.14 19.07
CA GLN A 121 7.92 -2.71 18.83
C GLN A 121 6.52 -2.06 18.80
N GLN A 122 5.55 -2.70 18.14
CA GLN A 122 4.16 -2.27 18.16
C GLN A 122 3.63 -2.24 19.59
N GLN A 123 3.79 -3.32 20.37
CA GLN A 123 3.35 -3.40 21.76
C GLN A 123 3.94 -2.28 22.62
N TRP A 124 5.21 -1.92 22.39
CA TRP A 124 5.82 -0.79 23.08
C TRP A 124 5.18 0.55 22.70
N ILE A 125 4.91 0.79 21.41
CA ILE A 125 4.19 1.99 20.97
C ILE A 125 2.78 2.03 21.59
N ASP A 126 2.04 0.93 21.55
CA ASP A 126 0.71 0.82 22.13
C ASP A 126 0.73 1.09 23.65
N SER A 127 1.79 0.67 24.34
CA SER A 127 1.98 0.90 25.78
C SER A 127 2.14 2.38 26.17
N LEU A 128 2.47 3.26 25.21
CA LEU A 128 2.51 4.71 25.45
C LEU A 128 1.12 5.28 25.73
N ASN A 129 0.04 4.55 25.38
CA ASN A 129 -1.34 4.98 25.54
C ASN A 129 -1.60 6.39 24.95
N ASN A 130 -0.90 6.72 23.86
CA ASN A 130 -1.02 8.01 23.18
C ASN A 130 -1.78 7.82 21.86
N PRO A 131 -2.99 8.38 21.72
CA PRO A 131 -3.83 8.16 20.53
C PRO A 131 -3.29 8.83 19.26
N LEU A 132 -2.25 9.67 19.36
CA LEU A 132 -1.62 10.33 18.22
C LEU A 132 -0.42 9.53 17.67
N ILE A 133 0.01 8.45 18.33
CA ILE A 133 1.21 7.70 17.96
C ILE A 133 0.82 6.29 17.58
N HIS A 134 1.09 5.94 16.33
CA HIS A 134 0.66 4.70 15.71
C HIS A 134 1.85 3.92 15.15
N PHE A 135 1.78 2.60 15.21
CA PHE A 135 2.66 1.73 14.44
C PHE A 135 1.86 1.09 13.31
N GLN A 136 2.25 1.33 12.06
CA GLN A 136 1.52 0.86 10.88
C GLN A 136 2.47 0.31 9.81
N PRO A 137 2.12 -0.82 9.15
CA PRO A 137 0.96 -1.67 9.44
C PRO A 137 1.13 -2.46 10.74
N THR A 138 0.03 -2.80 11.40
CA THR A 138 0.04 -3.60 12.64
C THR A 138 0.29 -5.08 12.37
N GLY A 139 0.71 -5.81 13.41
CA GLY A 139 0.81 -7.28 13.43
C GLY A 139 1.92 -7.88 12.57
N GLY A 140 2.73 -7.04 11.90
CA GLY A 140 3.63 -7.48 10.83
C GLY A 140 2.91 -7.71 9.50
N CYS A 141 1.73 -7.11 9.30
CA CYS A 141 1.02 -7.17 8.05
C CYS A 141 1.66 -6.29 6.96
N PRO A 142 1.44 -6.61 5.67
CA PRO A 142 2.05 -5.85 4.57
C PRO A 142 1.39 -4.49 4.27
N GLY A 143 0.17 -4.26 4.77
CA GLY A 143 -0.70 -3.20 4.25
C GLY A 143 -1.39 -3.62 2.93
N PRO A 144 -1.90 -2.66 2.13
CA PRO A 144 -1.91 -1.22 2.36
C PRO A 144 -2.81 -0.82 3.53
N ILE A 145 -2.34 0.11 4.36
CA ILE A 145 -3.18 0.83 5.33
C ILE A 145 -3.55 2.17 4.72
N GLU A 146 -4.84 2.41 4.53
CA GLU A 146 -5.38 3.66 4.00
C GLU A 146 -5.77 4.60 5.14
N ILE A 147 -5.20 5.80 5.14
CA ILE A 147 -5.44 6.85 6.12
C ILE A 147 -5.95 8.09 5.37
N PRO A 148 -7.26 8.34 5.33
CA PRO A 148 -7.82 9.54 4.72
C PRO A 148 -7.45 10.78 5.56
N ILE A 149 -6.99 11.83 4.90
CA ILE A 149 -6.64 13.12 5.54
C ILE A 149 -7.49 14.21 4.87
N GLY A 150 -8.69 14.40 5.41
CA GLY A 150 -9.72 15.24 4.78
C GLY A 150 -10.12 14.71 3.39
N ASP A 151 -10.66 15.61 2.56
CA ASP A 151 -11.29 15.22 1.30
C ASP A 151 -10.31 15.12 0.13
N LYS A 152 -9.14 15.74 0.24
CA LYS A 152 -8.20 15.95 -0.89
C LYS A 152 -6.87 15.22 -0.75
N LEU A 153 -6.64 14.53 0.36
CA LEU A 153 -5.38 13.87 0.65
C LEU A 153 -5.62 12.48 1.26
N VAL A 154 -4.80 11.52 0.86
CA VAL A 154 -4.73 10.20 1.47
C VAL A 154 -3.28 9.81 1.68
N LEU A 155 -3.01 9.21 2.83
CA LEU A 155 -1.77 8.51 3.13
C LEU A 155 -2.01 7.00 3.01
N ILE A 156 -1.12 6.30 2.31
CA ILE A 156 -1.14 4.85 2.16
C ILE A 156 0.18 4.31 2.71
N ILE A 157 0.13 3.44 3.71
CA ILE A 157 1.32 2.85 4.34
C ILE A 157 1.47 1.39 3.92
N LEU A 158 2.70 0.99 3.56
CA LEU A 158 3.09 -0.38 3.22
C LEU A 158 4.31 -0.81 4.06
N ASP A 159 4.34 -2.08 4.45
CA ASP A 159 5.57 -2.72 4.93
C ASP A 159 6.32 -3.32 3.74
N SER A 160 7.33 -2.60 3.25
CA SER A 160 8.15 -3.08 2.13
C SER A 160 9.06 -4.24 2.54
N GLN A 161 9.43 -4.37 3.81
CA GLN A 161 10.27 -5.47 4.28
C GLN A 161 9.51 -6.79 4.31
N TRP A 162 8.18 -6.79 4.47
CA TRP A 162 7.35 -8.00 4.36
C TRP A 162 7.60 -8.74 3.04
N PHE A 163 7.67 -8.03 1.91
CA PHE A 163 7.98 -8.61 0.59
C PHE A 163 9.41 -9.15 0.47
N LEU A 164 10.33 -8.58 1.24
CA LEU A 164 11.75 -8.91 1.21
C LEU A 164 12.15 -9.87 2.33
N HIS A 165 11.21 -10.29 3.18
CA HIS A 165 11.50 -11.12 4.34
C HIS A 165 11.69 -12.57 3.89
N PRO A 166 12.84 -13.21 4.16
CA PRO A 166 13.12 -14.56 3.68
C PRO A 166 12.58 -15.67 4.60
N TRP A 167 12.04 -15.31 5.77
CA TRP A 167 11.51 -16.24 6.75
C TRP A 167 9.99 -16.10 6.87
N GLU A 168 9.43 -16.82 7.85
CA GLU A 168 8.02 -16.77 8.17
C GLU A 168 7.55 -15.33 8.42
N ARG A 169 6.43 -15.00 7.78
CA ARG A 169 5.73 -13.73 7.91
C ARG A 169 4.22 -14.03 7.88
N PRO A 170 3.36 -13.13 8.37
CA PRO A 170 1.92 -13.31 8.26
C PRO A 170 1.48 -13.39 6.78
N GLU A 171 1.35 -14.60 6.25
CA GLU A 171 0.91 -14.91 4.89
C GLU A 171 0.17 -16.27 4.83
N GLY A 172 -0.59 -16.50 3.76
CA GLY A 172 -1.40 -17.70 3.61
C GLY A 172 -2.75 -17.65 4.34
N GLU A 173 -3.53 -18.73 4.26
CA GLU A 173 -4.93 -18.73 4.70
C GLU A 173 -5.13 -18.50 6.20
N GLU A 174 -4.17 -18.95 7.01
CA GLU A 174 -4.14 -18.77 8.46
C GLU A 174 -3.63 -17.38 8.88
N SER A 175 -3.17 -16.55 7.92
CA SER A 175 -2.70 -15.21 8.22
C SER A 175 -3.84 -14.34 8.71
N ALA A 176 -3.56 -13.62 9.79
CA ALA A 176 -4.44 -12.60 10.32
C ALA A 176 -4.40 -11.27 9.52
N CYS A 177 -3.72 -11.24 8.38
CA CYS A 177 -3.65 -10.03 7.57
C CYS A 177 -4.74 -9.99 6.50
N ASP A 178 -5.25 -8.79 6.27
CA ASP A 178 -6.19 -8.50 5.19
C ASP A 178 -5.67 -9.00 3.83
N ALA A 179 -4.38 -8.75 3.56
CA ALA A 179 -3.67 -9.29 2.41
C ALA A 179 -2.86 -10.52 2.83
N LYS A 180 -3.15 -11.67 2.20
CA LYS A 180 -2.56 -12.97 2.56
C LYS A 180 -1.41 -13.37 1.63
N THR A 181 -1.32 -12.77 0.46
CA THR A 181 -0.28 -13.03 -0.55
C THR A 181 0.25 -11.71 -1.11
N PRO A 182 1.47 -11.68 -1.70
CA PRO A 182 1.97 -10.49 -2.39
C PRO A 182 1.00 -9.94 -3.44
N GLU A 183 0.31 -10.83 -4.16
CA GLU A 183 -0.70 -10.48 -5.14
C GLU A 183 -1.91 -9.78 -4.51
N ASP A 184 -2.39 -10.24 -3.35
CA ASP A 184 -3.48 -9.56 -2.63
C ASP A 184 -3.10 -8.13 -2.22
N VAL A 185 -1.85 -7.91 -1.80
CA VAL A 185 -1.35 -6.57 -1.46
C VAL A 185 -1.46 -5.64 -2.68
N TRP A 186 -1.09 -6.11 -3.87
CA TRP A 186 -1.18 -5.31 -5.09
C TRP A 186 -2.61 -5.01 -5.51
N ILE A 187 -3.53 -5.97 -5.36
CA ILE A 187 -4.95 -5.77 -5.65
C ILE A 187 -5.56 -4.72 -4.73
N LYS A 188 -5.28 -4.85 -3.42
CA LYS A 188 -5.77 -3.90 -2.42
C LYS A 188 -5.14 -2.53 -2.60
N LEU A 189 -3.85 -2.46 -2.95
CA LEU A 189 -3.19 -1.19 -3.23
C LEU A 189 -3.80 -0.52 -4.47
N GLU A 190 -4.04 -1.27 -5.54
CA GLU A 190 -4.72 -0.76 -6.73
C GLU A 190 -6.13 -0.25 -6.40
N ASP A 191 -6.89 -0.98 -5.58
CA ASP A 191 -8.22 -0.56 -5.11
C ASP A 191 -8.16 0.78 -4.34
N VAL A 192 -7.27 0.89 -3.36
CA VAL A 192 -7.08 2.12 -2.57
C VAL A 192 -6.66 3.28 -3.48
N LEU A 193 -5.75 3.06 -4.43
CA LEU A 193 -5.30 4.08 -5.39
C LEU A 193 -6.45 4.53 -6.30
N GLU A 194 -7.30 3.60 -6.76
CA GLU A 194 -8.45 3.89 -7.60
C GLU A 194 -9.51 4.72 -6.87
N ARG A 195 -9.88 4.32 -5.65
CA ARG A 195 -10.84 5.06 -4.81
C ARG A 195 -10.37 6.48 -4.47
N ASN A 196 -9.06 6.71 -4.47
CA ASN A 196 -8.46 8.01 -4.17
C ASN A 196 -7.84 8.70 -5.40
N ARG A 197 -8.20 8.30 -6.62
CA ARG A 197 -7.63 8.85 -7.87
C ARG A 197 -7.80 10.37 -8.00
N SER A 198 -8.83 10.95 -7.37
CA SER A 198 -9.09 12.40 -7.35
C SER A 198 -8.33 13.17 -6.26
N LYS A 199 -7.66 12.48 -5.33
CA LYS A 199 -6.93 13.08 -4.20
C LYS A 199 -5.43 13.15 -4.47
N ARG A 200 -4.69 13.95 -3.70
CA ARG A 200 -3.24 13.76 -3.55
C ARG A 200 -3.00 12.46 -2.80
N ILE A 201 -2.16 11.59 -3.36
CA ILE A 201 -1.85 10.29 -2.76
C ILE A 201 -0.39 10.31 -2.29
N VAL A 202 -0.16 10.05 -1.01
CA VAL A 202 1.19 9.81 -0.47
C VAL A 202 1.30 8.33 -0.13
N VAL A 203 2.20 7.61 -0.80
CA VAL A 203 2.48 6.20 -0.52
C VAL A 203 3.79 6.10 0.25
N ALA A 204 3.76 5.60 1.48
CA ALA A 204 4.91 5.50 2.36
C ALA A 204 5.33 4.04 2.58
N ALA A 205 6.60 3.75 2.35
CA ALA A 205 7.21 2.47 2.68
C ALA A 205 8.73 2.65 2.88
N HIS A 206 9.38 1.75 3.60
CA HIS A 206 10.79 1.94 3.98
C HIS A 206 11.78 1.91 2.79
N HIS A 207 11.57 1.02 1.82
CA HIS A 207 12.57 0.72 0.78
C HIS A 207 12.42 1.61 -0.46
N PRO A 208 13.49 2.16 -1.06
CA PRO A 208 13.39 3.00 -2.26
C PRO A 208 12.98 2.20 -3.51
N ILE A 209 12.07 2.76 -4.32
CA ILE A 209 11.83 2.30 -5.69
C ILE A 209 12.97 2.75 -6.61
N PHE A 210 13.50 3.95 -6.42
CA PHE A 210 14.69 4.43 -7.10
C PHE A 210 15.66 5.00 -6.06
N THR A 211 16.92 4.58 -6.11
CA THR A 211 18.00 5.20 -5.33
C THR A 211 19.27 5.27 -6.17
N TYR A 212 20.02 6.35 -5.99
CA TYR A 212 21.35 6.56 -6.54
C TYR A 212 22.41 6.71 -5.43
N GLY A 213 22.16 6.08 -4.28
CA GLY A 213 23.13 5.89 -3.21
C GLY A 213 23.65 4.45 -3.17
N GLU A 214 24.14 4.03 -2.01
CA GLU A 214 24.90 2.77 -1.85
C GLU A 214 24.05 1.54 -2.22
N HIS A 215 22.79 1.51 -1.79
CA HIS A 215 21.84 0.44 -2.12
C HIS A 215 21.43 0.44 -3.61
N GLY A 216 21.68 1.55 -4.31
CA GLY A 216 21.56 1.73 -5.75
C GLY A 216 22.81 1.33 -6.55
N GLY A 217 23.83 0.75 -5.89
CA GLY A 217 25.09 0.37 -6.49
C GLY A 217 26.06 1.54 -6.70
N VAL A 218 25.89 2.64 -5.96
CA VAL A 218 26.81 3.79 -6.01
C VAL A 218 27.83 3.69 -4.91
N PHE A 219 29.06 3.36 -5.30
CA PHE A 219 30.20 3.23 -4.40
C PHE A 219 31.25 4.32 -4.66
N THR A 220 31.98 4.68 -3.61
CA THR A 220 33.10 5.64 -3.61
C THR A 220 34.43 4.93 -3.88
N LEU A 221 35.48 5.68 -4.23
CA LEU A 221 36.82 5.10 -4.42
C LEU A 221 37.34 4.42 -3.13
N THR A 222 36.95 4.96 -1.98
CA THR A 222 37.21 4.39 -0.65
C THR A 222 36.52 3.05 -0.45
N ASP A 223 35.32 2.83 -0.99
CA ASP A 223 34.62 1.53 -0.88
C ASP A 223 35.30 0.44 -1.72
N HIS A 224 35.90 0.82 -2.85
CA HIS A 224 36.69 -0.08 -3.69
C HIS A 224 38.05 -0.42 -3.06
N LEU A 225 38.66 0.56 -2.39
CA LEU A 225 39.99 0.40 -1.80
C LEU A 225 39.91 -0.22 -0.40
N PHE A 226 38.84 0.00 0.36
CA PHE A 226 38.66 -0.45 1.75
C PHE A 226 37.24 -1.04 1.97
N PRO A 227 36.88 -2.13 1.27
CA PRO A 227 35.51 -2.69 1.30
C PRO A 227 35.07 -3.15 2.69
N LEU A 228 36.01 -3.51 3.56
CA LEU A 228 35.74 -4.01 4.91
C LEU A 228 35.21 -2.92 5.86
N LEU A 229 35.33 -1.63 5.50
CA LEU A 229 34.74 -0.53 6.26
C LEU A 229 33.20 -0.58 6.27
N SER A 230 32.59 -1.14 5.22
CA SER A 230 31.14 -1.39 5.16
C SER A 230 30.67 -2.46 6.16
N VAL A 231 31.58 -3.35 6.58
CA VAL A 231 31.31 -4.43 7.55
C VAL A 231 31.69 -3.99 8.96
N ASN A 232 32.84 -3.33 9.11
CA ASN A 232 33.34 -2.80 10.36
C ASN A 232 34.23 -1.57 10.10
N LYS A 233 33.82 -0.42 10.65
CA LYS A 233 34.50 0.88 10.47
C LYS A 233 35.96 0.91 10.96
N ASN A 234 36.39 -0.08 11.75
CA ASN A 234 37.78 -0.19 12.23
C ASN A 234 38.70 -0.99 11.30
N LEU A 235 38.18 -1.63 10.25
CA LEU A 235 38.95 -2.48 9.33
C LEU A 235 39.48 -1.68 8.13
N TYR A 236 40.43 -0.79 8.39
CA TYR A 236 41.10 0.05 7.38
C TYR A 236 42.18 -0.73 6.59
N ILE A 237 41.76 -1.84 5.96
CA ILE A 237 42.67 -2.73 5.22
C ILE A 237 42.52 -2.45 3.72
N PRO A 238 43.56 -1.92 3.04
CA PRO A 238 43.50 -1.64 1.62
C PRO A 238 43.51 -2.96 0.82
N LEU A 239 42.48 -3.18 0.02
CA LEU A 239 42.34 -4.33 -0.86
C LEU A 239 42.15 -3.85 -2.32
N PRO A 240 43.17 -3.30 -2.98
CA PRO A 240 43.06 -2.93 -4.39
C PRO A 240 42.75 -4.16 -5.25
N VAL A 241 41.94 -3.99 -6.30
CA VAL A 241 41.44 -5.06 -7.20
C VAL A 241 40.46 -6.03 -6.52
N LEU A 242 40.85 -6.70 -5.43
CA LEU A 242 39.98 -7.62 -4.68
C LEU A 242 38.81 -6.91 -3.99
N GLY A 243 39.03 -5.69 -3.51
CA GLY A 243 38.02 -4.91 -2.83
C GLY A 243 36.93 -4.36 -3.74
N SER A 244 37.16 -4.32 -5.05
CA SER A 244 36.13 -4.03 -6.04
C SER A 244 35.16 -5.18 -6.27
N ILE A 245 35.46 -6.41 -5.84
CA ILE A 245 34.57 -7.58 -5.99
C ILE A 245 33.29 -7.40 -5.17
N TYR A 246 33.38 -6.82 -3.96
CA TYR A 246 32.24 -6.63 -3.07
C TYR A 246 31.26 -5.53 -3.55
N PRO A 247 31.70 -4.30 -3.89
CA PRO A 247 30.89 -3.31 -4.62
C PRO A 247 30.31 -3.84 -5.93
N LEU A 248 31.10 -4.60 -6.71
CA LEU A 248 30.63 -5.18 -7.98
C LEU A 248 29.55 -6.24 -7.74
N TYR A 249 29.70 -7.10 -6.73
CA TYR A 249 28.68 -8.07 -6.32
C TYR A 249 27.40 -7.38 -5.84
N ARG A 250 27.48 -6.36 -4.97
CA ARG A 250 26.29 -5.60 -4.54
C ARG A 250 25.63 -4.83 -5.69
N SER A 251 26.41 -4.36 -6.66
CA SER A 251 25.92 -3.68 -7.86
C SER A 251 25.27 -4.60 -8.90
N ILE A 252 25.68 -5.88 -8.99
CA ILE A 252 25.20 -6.83 -10.01
C ILE A 252 24.17 -7.82 -9.43
N PHE A 253 24.40 -8.32 -8.23
CA PHE A 253 23.57 -9.35 -7.58
C PHE A 253 22.84 -8.82 -6.34
N GLY A 254 23.49 -7.93 -5.56
CA GLY A 254 22.89 -7.30 -4.39
C GLY A 254 22.67 -8.26 -3.21
N ASN A 255 22.55 -7.72 -2.00
CA ASN A 255 21.80 -8.40 -0.93
C ASN A 255 20.28 -8.22 -1.21
N ILE A 256 19.40 -8.98 -0.56
CA ILE A 256 17.94 -8.83 -0.68
C ILE A 256 17.43 -7.41 -0.44
N GLN A 257 18.21 -6.61 0.29
CA GLN A 257 18.02 -5.20 0.61
C GLN A 257 18.45 -4.24 -0.53
N ASP A 258 19.29 -4.71 -1.44
CA ASP A 258 19.80 -3.91 -2.55
C ASP A 258 18.90 -3.98 -3.78
N THR A 259 18.94 -2.90 -4.56
CA THR A 259 18.13 -2.72 -5.78
C THR A 259 18.37 -3.77 -6.87
N ALA A 260 19.54 -4.42 -6.87
CA ALA A 260 19.92 -5.43 -7.86
C ALA A 260 19.30 -6.81 -7.60
N HIS A 261 18.88 -7.11 -6.36
CA HIS A 261 18.40 -8.45 -6.01
C HIS A 261 17.05 -8.78 -6.67
N PRO A 262 16.82 -10.00 -7.20
CA PRO A 262 15.62 -10.33 -7.96
C PRO A 262 14.29 -10.06 -7.24
N VAL A 263 14.21 -10.36 -5.94
CA VAL A 263 13.00 -10.13 -5.13
C VAL A 263 12.72 -8.63 -4.98
N SER A 264 13.75 -7.84 -4.64
CA SER A 264 13.65 -6.38 -4.54
C SER A 264 13.30 -5.76 -5.89
N LYS A 265 13.91 -6.24 -6.97
CA LYS A 265 13.62 -5.81 -8.34
C LYS A 265 12.15 -6.04 -8.70
N ARG A 266 11.59 -7.23 -8.39
CA ARG A 266 10.17 -7.54 -8.64
C ARG A 266 9.24 -6.62 -7.85
N TYR A 267 9.46 -6.46 -6.54
CA TYR A 267 8.70 -5.53 -5.69
C TYR A 267 8.69 -4.12 -6.29
N ARG A 268 9.88 -3.59 -6.62
CA ARG A 268 10.04 -2.23 -7.16
C ARG A 268 9.40 -2.07 -8.53
N GLN A 269 9.52 -3.06 -9.40
CA GLN A 269 8.91 -3.05 -10.73
C GLN A 269 7.38 -2.99 -10.63
N VAL A 270 6.76 -3.93 -9.91
CA VAL A 270 5.30 -4.00 -9.77
C VAL A 270 4.76 -2.71 -9.16
N LEU A 271 5.36 -2.23 -8.07
CA LEU A 271 4.93 -1.00 -7.42
C LEU A 271 5.12 0.23 -8.33
N SER A 272 6.26 0.34 -9.02
CA SER A 272 6.48 1.47 -9.96
C SER A 272 5.46 1.48 -11.09
N THR A 273 5.19 0.33 -11.71
CA THR A 273 4.21 0.19 -12.80
C THR A 273 2.80 0.52 -12.33
N LEU A 274 2.46 0.14 -11.10
CA LEU A 274 1.17 0.50 -10.50
C LEU A 274 1.07 2.02 -10.28
N LEU A 275 2.06 2.64 -9.63
CA LEU A 275 2.06 4.09 -9.36
C LEU A 275 2.07 4.94 -10.65
N GLU A 276 2.67 4.46 -11.74
CA GLU A 276 2.65 5.16 -13.04
C GLU A 276 1.23 5.37 -13.60
N ARG A 277 0.26 4.54 -13.20
CA ARG A 277 -1.16 4.71 -13.56
C ARG A 277 -1.87 5.78 -12.73
N PHE A 278 -1.23 6.26 -11.66
CA PHE A 278 -1.71 7.24 -10.69
C PHE A 278 -0.70 8.39 -10.57
N PRO A 279 -0.59 9.28 -11.57
CA PRO A 279 0.44 10.34 -11.62
C PRO A 279 0.28 11.41 -10.52
N ASN A 280 -0.79 11.37 -9.74
CA ASN A 280 -1.01 12.15 -8.53
C ASN A 280 -0.24 11.63 -7.30
N SER A 281 0.41 10.47 -7.40
CA SER A 281 1.11 9.81 -6.31
C SER A 281 2.50 10.40 -6.03
N ILE A 282 2.81 10.51 -4.73
CA ILE A 282 4.15 10.78 -4.20
C ILE A 282 4.55 9.56 -3.37
N TYR A 283 5.62 8.89 -3.75
CA TYR A 283 6.21 7.80 -2.98
C TYR A 283 7.27 8.35 -2.02
N VAL A 284 7.17 8.01 -0.74
CA VAL A 284 8.11 8.45 0.31
C VAL A 284 8.80 7.26 0.97
N ASN A 285 10.10 7.35 1.22
CA ASN A 285 10.89 6.25 1.80
C ASN A 285 12.12 6.70 2.61
N GLY A 286 12.66 5.77 3.41
CA GLY A 286 13.95 5.88 4.12
C GLY A 286 15.02 4.98 3.48
N HIS A 287 15.66 4.13 4.28
CA HIS A 287 16.62 3.05 3.95
C HIS A 287 17.95 3.52 3.36
N GLU A 288 17.90 4.37 2.34
CA GLU A 288 19.10 5.04 1.87
C GLU A 288 19.43 6.18 2.83
N HIS A 289 20.65 6.18 3.38
CA HIS A 289 21.11 7.19 4.35
C HIS A 289 21.43 8.53 3.68
N ALA A 290 20.49 9.06 2.91
CA ALA A 290 20.63 10.30 2.17
C ALA A 290 19.27 10.96 1.96
N LEU A 291 19.30 12.21 1.49
CA LEU A 291 18.13 12.89 0.94
C LEU A 291 18.16 12.77 -0.58
N GLN A 292 17.09 12.30 -1.22
CA GLN A 292 17.00 12.20 -2.68
C GLN A 292 15.61 12.50 -3.22
N TYR A 293 15.56 13.32 -4.26
CA TYR A 293 14.37 13.49 -5.08
C TYR A 293 14.58 12.89 -6.46
N VAL A 294 13.69 11.98 -6.84
CA VAL A 294 13.68 11.32 -8.14
C VAL A 294 12.31 11.51 -8.79
N VAL A 295 12.28 11.77 -10.09
CA VAL A 295 11.02 11.86 -10.85
C VAL A 295 11.12 11.00 -12.10
N LYS A 296 10.18 10.08 -12.26
CA LYS A 296 10.08 9.22 -13.44
C LYS A 296 8.62 8.99 -13.79
N ASN A 297 8.27 9.11 -15.06
CA ASN A 297 6.91 8.82 -15.57
C ASN A 297 5.81 9.57 -14.78
N ARG A 298 6.08 10.84 -14.43
CA ARG A 298 5.21 11.74 -13.63
C ARG A 298 4.97 11.32 -12.18
N VAL A 299 5.59 10.24 -11.71
CA VAL A 299 5.59 9.86 -10.29
C VAL A 299 6.77 10.49 -9.57
N HIS A 300 6.50 11.00 -8.37
CA HIS A 300 7.48 11.68 -7.53
C HIS A 300 7.97 10.73 -6.43
N TYR A 301 9.28 10.53 -6.32
CA TYR A 301 9.90 9.67 -5.32
C TYR A 301 10.78 10.51 -4.40
N VAL A 302 10.52 10.43 -3.10
CA VAL A 302 11.09 11.28 -2.05
C VAL A 302 11.75 10.37 -1.01
N THR A 303 13.08 10.35 -1.01
CA THR A 303 13.85 9.64 -0.02
C THR A 303 14.31 10.60 1.07
N SER A 304 13.97 10.29 2.31
CA SER A 304 14.33 11.03 3.52
C SER A 304 14.87 10.07 4.57
N GLY A 305 16.04 9.48 4.33
CA GLY A 305 16.64 8.46 5.20
C GLY A 305 17.90 8.91 5.95
N SER A 306 18.16 10.21 6.05
CA SER A 306 19.39 10.73 6.69
C SER A 306 19.22 11.15 8.16
N GLY A 307 18.27 10.53 8.87
CA GLY A 307 17.94 10.88 10.26
C GLY A 307 19.10 10.68 11.24
N ALA A 308 19.66 9.47 11.32
CA ALA A 308 20.80 9.15 12.19
C ALA A 308 22.14 8.95 11.45
N LYS A 309 22.09 8.53 10.18
CA LYS A 309 23.28 8.16 9.38
C LYS A 309 23.31 8.92 8.06
N THR A 310 24.48 8.98 7.45
CA THR A 310 24.65 9.49 6.09
C THR A 310 25.54 8.58 5.23
N THR A 311 25.16 8.40 3.97
CA THR A 311 25.92 7.72 2.90
C THR A 311 26.11 8.67 1.72
N THR A 312 26.96 8.26 0.76
CA THR A 312 27.18 9.05 -0.45
C THR A 312 26.08 8.80 -1.47
N VAL A 313 25.50 9.88 -2.01
CA VAL A 313 24.57 9.85 -3.13
C VAL A 313 25.14 10.57 -4.35
N LYS A 314 24.80 10.09 -5.55
CA LYS A 314 25.06 10.82 -6.81
C LYS A 314 23.76 11.28 -7.46
N GLN A 315 23.76 12.52 -7.94
CA GLN A 315 22.70 13.02 -8.81
C GLN A 315 22.91 12.49 -10.24
N LYS A 316 22.25 11.38 -10.58
CA LYS A 316 22.32 10.77 -11.92
C LYS A 316 20.95 10.21 -12.35
N GLY A 317 20.80 9.93 -13.64
CA GLY A 317 19.57 9.34 -14.19
C GLY A 317 18.36 10.23 -13.98
N TYR A 318 17.37 9.73 -13.23
CA TYR A 318 16.12 10.42 -12.92
C TYR A 318 16.20 11.28 -11.64
N SER A 319 17.33 11.25 -10.92
CA SER A 319 17.56 12.10 -9.75
C SER A 319 17.60 13.57 -10.14
N LYS A 320 16.87 14.40 -9.39
CA LYS A 320 16.80 15.87 -9.53
C LYS A 320 17.43 16.59 -8.35
N TYR A 321 17.56 15.91 -7.22
CA TYR A 321 18.27 16.36 -6.04
C TYR A 321 18.80 15.15 -5.25
N GLY A 322 19.94 15.35 -4.59
CA GLY A 322 20.65 14.36 -3.80
C GLY A 322 21.60 15.04 -2.84
N SER A 323 21.53 14.71 -1.54
CA SER A 323 22.38 15.27 -0.49
C SER A 323 22.77 14.21 0.54
N SER A 324 24.05 14.22 0.94
CA SER A 324 24.63 13.32 1.95
C SER A 324 24.66 13.95 3.35
N ARG A 325 23.81 14.94 3.62
CA ARG A 325 23.73 15.63 4.92
C ARG A 325 22.55 15.10 5.74
N HIS A 326 22.68 15.18 7.06
CA HIS A 326 21.55 14.96 7.96
C HIS A 326 20.46 15.97 7.67
N GLY A 327 19.20 15.53 7.74
CA GLY A 327 18.07 16.38 7.43
C GLY A 327 16.78 15.59 7.31
N PHE A 328 15.75 16.24 6.77
CA PHE A 328 14.46 15.62 6.52
C PHE A 328 13.79 16.25 5.29
N ALA A 329 12.76 15.60 4.77
CA ALA A 329 11.89 16.13 3.73
C ALA A 329 10.48 16.44 4.28
N SER A 330 9.79 17.40 3.67
CA SER A 330 8.37 17.64 3.94
C SER A 330 7.55 17.63 2.65
N ILE A 331 6.24 17.40 2.81
CA ILE A 331 5.26 17.57 1.75
C ILE A 331 4.17 18.50 2.26
N ASP A 332 4.08 19.67 1.66
CA ASP A 332 3.02 20.63 1.87
C ASP A 332 1.90 20.37 0.87
N VAL A 333 0.66 20.28 1.34
CA VAL A 333 -0.53 20.08 0.51
C VAL A 333 -1.48 21.24 0.73
N TYR A 334 -1.82 21.95 -0.34
CA TYR A 334 -2.67 23.13 -0.28
C TYR A 334 -4.14 22.76 -0.55
N ASP A 335 -5.03 23.66 -0.15
CA ASP A 335 -6.48 23.53 -0.34
C ASP A 335 -6.89 23.37 -1.81
N ASP A 336 -6.16 23.96 -2.75
CA ASP A 336 -6.38 23.80 -4.19
C ASP A 336 -5.88 22.45 -4.76
N GLY A 337 -5.18 21.63 -3.96
CA GLY A 337 -4.63 20.34 -4.36
C GLY A 337 -3.22 20.40 -4.98
N THR A 338 -2.65 21.60 -5.14
CA THR A 338 -1.21 21.71 -5.39
C THR A 338 -0.42 21.20 -4.19
N SER A 339 0.85 20.91 -4.39
CA SER A 339 1.72 20.48 -3.30
C SER A 339 3.15 20.99 -3.49
N ALA A 340 3.91 21.08 -2.40
CA ALA A 340 5.34 21.36 -2.46
C ALA A 340 6.12 20.28 -1.71
N ILE A 341 7.12 19.70 -2.36
CA ILE A 341 8.09 18.81 -1.70
C ILE A 341 9.31 19.65 -1.36
N GLN A 342 9.72 19.66 -0.09
CA GLN A 342 10.81 20.47 0.42
C GLN A 342 11.84 19.59 1.13
N TYR A 343 13.11 19.96 1.03
CA TYR A 343 14.22 19.31 1.76
C TYR A 343 14.90 20.32 2.67
N PHE A 344 15.21 19.88 3.89
CA PHE A 344 15.89 20.66 4.92
C PHE A 344 17.13 19.91 5.35
N GLU A 345 18.24 20.62 5.51
CA GLU A 345 19.53 20.05 5.89
C GLU A 345 20.03 20.68 7.18
N VAL A 346 20.58 19.86 8.08
CA VAL A 346 21.19 20.35 9.33
C VAL A 346 22.28 21.35 9.00
N GLY A 347 22.28 22.50 9.68
CA GLY A 347 23.24 23.58 9.46
C GLY A 347 22.92 24.45 8.24
N ASN A 348 21.76 24.26 7.59
CA ASN A 348 21.18 25.20 6.64
C ASN A 348 19.79 25.60 7.13
N SER A 349 19.58 26.88 7.42
CA SER A 349 18.29 27.39 7.89
C SER A 349 17.27 27.62 6.77
N ALA A 350 17.70 27.62 5.51
CA ALA A 350 16.83 27.76 4.34
C ALA A 350 16.43 26.38 3.80
N ILE A 351 15.35 26.36 3.01
CA ILE A 351 14.97 25.19 2.22
C ILE A 351 16.13 24.88 1.26
N ALA A 352 16.69 23.67 1.35
CA ALA A 352 17.81 23.25 0.52
C ALA A 352 17.38 22.91 -0.92
N TYR A 353 16.16 22.40 -1.07
CA TYR A 353 15.55 22.09 -2.36
C TYR A 353 14.03 22.11 -2.27
N GLU A 354 13.35 22.66 -3.27
CA GLU A 354 11.90 22.69 -3.36
C GLU A 354 11.43 22.33 -4.78
N VAL A 355 10.32 21.60 -4.86
CA VAL A 355 9.59 21.38 -6.11
C VAL A 355 8.09 21.52 -5.86
N ARG A 356 7.42 22.29 -6.72
CA ARG A 356 5.96 22.45 -6.69
C ARG A 356 5.29 21.54 -7.69
N LEU A 357 4.19 20.94 -7.25
CA LEU A 357 3.36 20.01 -8.00
C LEU A 357 2.04 20.71 -8.33
N PRO A 358 1.55 20.60 -9.58
CA PRO A 358 0.30 21.23 -9.98
C PRO A 358 -0.91 20.59 -9.29
N THR A 359 -2.04 21.28 -9.41
CA THR A 359 -3.36 20.73 -9.07
C THR A 359 -3.63 19.50 -9.92
N LEU A 360 -4.39 18.57 -9.35
CA LEU A 360 -4.68 17.29 -10.01
C LEU A 360 -5.84 17.47 -11.00
N PRO A 361 -5.81 16.83 -12.18
CA PRO A 361 -6.98 16.75 -13.03
C PRO A 361 -8.07 15.94 -12.31
N VAL A 362 -9.27 16.52 -12.19
CA VAL A 362 -10.45 15.79 -11.70
C VAL A 362 -10.84 14.78 -12.78
N PRO A 363 -10.89 13.47 -12.48
CA PRO A 363 -11.47 12.51 -13.42
C PRO A 363 -12.93 12.91 -13.68
N VAL A 364 -13.25 13.26 -14.92
CA VAL A 364 -14.65 13.41 -15.35
C VAL A 364 -15.17 11.99 -15.51
N GLU A 365 -16.02 11.53 -14.57
CA GLU A 365 -16.80 10.31 -14.80
C GLU A 365 -17.86 10.64 -15.86
N GLU A 366 -17.52 10.37 -17.12
CA GLU A 366 -18.51 10.26 -18.19
C GLU A 366 -19.12 8.86 -18.09
N ASP A 367 -20.24 8.72 -17.38
CA ASP A 367 -21.02 7.50 -17.50
C ASP A 367 -22.53 7.77 -17.44
N SER A 368 -23.28 6.96 -18.20
CA SER A 368 -24.73 7.07 -18.28
C SER A 368 -25.38 6.83 -16.91
N ASN A 369 -26.24 7.75 -16.48
CA ASN A 369 -26.99 7.70 -15.21
C ASN A 369 -28.22 6.75 -15.23
N ALA A 370 -28.44 6.01 -16.32
CA ALA A 370 -29.60 5.13 -16.41
C ALA A 370 -29.43 3.88 -15.54
N LEU A 371 -30.36 3.67 -14.61
CA LEU A 371 -30.40 2.44 -13.82
C LEU A 371 -30.95 1.27 -14.66
N PRO A 372 -30.40 0.05 -14.52
CA PRO A 372 -30.90 -1.13 -15.21
C PRO A 372 -32.25 -1.62 -14.63
N ASP A 373 -32.90 -2.56 -15.32
CA ASP A 373 -34.11 -3.23 -14.81
C ASP A 373 -33.71 -4.33 -13.82
N PHE A 374 -34.16 -4.20 -12.57
CA PHE A 374 -33.88 -5.15 -11.49
C PHE A 374 -35.03 -6.13 -11.23
N ILE A 375 -36.17 -6.00 -11.91
CA ILE A 375 -37.40 -6.74 -11.57
C ILE A 375 -37.38 -8.14 -12.14
N LYS A 376 -36.87 -8.30 -13.37
CA LYS A 376 -36.93 -9.57 -14.09
C LYS A 376 -35.65 -10.37 -13.89
N PRO A 377 -35.73 -11.66 -13.55
CA PRO A 377 -34.58 -12.54 -13.62
C PRO A 377 -33.97 -12.52 -15.03
N VAL A 378 -32.65 -12.70 -15.09
CA VAL A 378 -31.88 -12.69 -16.34
C VAL A 378 -31.44 -14.12 -16.64
N LEU A 379 -31.62 -14.52 -17.89
CA LEU A 379 -31.02 -15.74 -18.42
C LEU A 379 -29.54 -15.47 -18.69
N SER A 380 -28.65 -16.13 -17.97
CA SER A 380 -27.21 -15.95 -18.06
C SER A 380 -26.47 -17.27 -17.90
N GLN A 381 -25.15 -17.25 -18.00
CA GLN A 381 -24.29 -18.42 -17.93
C GLN A 381 -22.94 -18.05 -17.34
N ALA A 382 -22.25 -19.02 -16.74
CA ALA A 382 -20.98 -18.77 -16.05
C ALA A 382 -19.87 -18.33 -17.01
N SER A 383 -19.71 -19.02 -18.15
CA SER A 383 -18.72 -18.65 -19.17
C SER A 383 -18.94 -19.37 -20.51
N LEU A 384 -18.64 -18.70 -21.62
CA LEU A 384 -18.48 -19.34 -22.94
C LEU A 384 -17.01 -19.66 -23.27
N ARG A 385 -16.05 -19.24 -22.43
CA ARG A 385 -14.61 -19.32 -22.76
C ARG A 385 -14.11 -20.76 -22.95
N TYR A 386 -14.76 -21.72 -22.30
CA TYR A 386 -14.32 -23.13 -22.29
C TYR A 386 -14.95 -23.97 -23.42
N ASP A 387 -15.89 -23.41 -24.20
CA ASP A 387 -16.63 -24.14 -25.24
C ASP A 387 -15.75 -24.52 -26.44
N ARG A 388 -14.66 -23.76 -26.68
CA ARG A 388 -13.74 -23.94 -27.83
C ARG A 388 -12.39 -24.56 -27.47
N GLY A 389 -12.24 -25.08 -26.25
CA GLY A 389 -10.95 -25.54 -25.70
C GLY A 389 -10.42 -26.86 -26.27
N ARG A 390 -9.22 -27.27 -25.84
CA ARG A 390 -8.58 -28.56 -26.18
C ARG A 390 -9.24 -29.76 -25.47
N GLY A 391 -10.57 -29.81 -25.42
CA GLY A 391 -11.36 -30.74 -24.59
C GLY A 391 -11.10 -32.24 -24.82
N LYS A 392 -10.44 -32.62 -25.93
CA LYS A 392 -9.98 -34.01 -26.14
C LYS A 392 -8.67 -34.35 -25.43
N MET A 393 -7.83 -33.36 -25.10
CA MET A 393 -6.52 -33.55 -24.46
C MET A 393 -6.57 -33.33 -22.95
N LEU A 394 -7.41 -32.41 -22.47
CA LEU A 394 -7.51 -32.00 -21.06
C LEU A 394 -8.79 -32.48 -20.36
N GLY A 395 -9.47 -33.49 -20.93
CA GLY A 395 -10.72 -34.05 -20.44
C GLY A 395 -11.95 -33.23 -20.83
N ILE A 396 -13.15 -33.83 -20.69
CA ILE A 396 -14.45 -33.19 -21.00
C ILE A 396 -14.82 -32.16 -19.92
N ASN A 397 -14.48 -32.44 -18.65
CA ASN A 397 -14.70 -31.57 -17.48
C ASN A 397 -16.15 -31.05 -17.37
N TYR A 398 -16.38 -29.94 -16.67
CA TYR A 398 -17.71 -29.35 -16.45
C TYR A 398 -18.11 -28.31 -17.51
N ARG A 399 -17.64 -28.47 -18.76
CA ARG A 399 -17.80 -27.45 -19.81
C ARG A 399 -19.27 -27.20 -20.17
N ASP A 400 -20.10 -28.23 -20.09
CA ASP A 400 -21.53 -28.10 -20.35
C ASP A 400 -22.21 -27.29 -19.23
N GLU A 401 -21.79 -27.47 -17.98
CA GLU A 401 -22.27 -26.69 -16.83
C GLU A 401 -21.79 -25.23 -16.88
N TRP A 402 -20.58 -24.97 -17.38
CA TRP A 402 -20.07 -23.60 -17.57
C TRP A 402 -20.89 -22.80 -18.59
N LYS A 403 -21.37 -23.45 -19.67
CA LYS A 403 -22.17 -22.80 -20.72
C LYS A 403 -23.68 -22.93 -20.53
N GLN A 404 -24.13 -23.71 -19.55
CA GLN A 404 -25.54 -23.90 -19.26
C GLN A 404 -26.18 -22.55 -18.92
N GLN A 405 -27.24 -22.22 -19.66
CA GLN A 405 -28.07 -21.07 -19.35
C GLN A 405 -28.91 -21.36 -18.11
N ILE A 406 -28.85 -20.43 -17.15
CA ILE A 406 -29.60 -20.44 -15.90
C ILE A 406 -30.32 -19.12 -15.72
N GLU A 407 -31.52 -19.18 -15.16
CA GLU A 407 -32.27 -17.99 -14.75
C GLU A 407 -31.80 -17.58 -13.36
N VAL A 408 -31.31 -16.35 -13.23
CA VAL A 408 -30.77 -15.81 -11.96
C VAL A 408 -31.39 -14.46 -11.62
N PRO A 409 -31.57 -14.15 -10.33
CA PRO A 409 -32.01 -12.83 -9.90
C PRO A 409 -30.97 -11.76 -10.25
N VAL A 410 -31.45 -10.55 -10.55
CA VAL A 410 -30.60 -9.38 -10.77
C VAL A 410 -30.27 -8.76 -9.42
N PHE A 411 -28.99 -8.52 -9.17
CA PHE A 411 -28.52 -7.88 -7.94
C PHE A 411 -28.78 -6.36 -7.99
N ASP A 412 -29.55 -5.85 -7.03
CA ASP A 412 -29.79 -4.41 -6.86
C ASP A 412 -29.09 -3.89 -5.61
N ILE A 413 -27.91 -3.30 -5.81
CA ILE A 413 -27.08 -2.79 -4.70
C ILE A 413 -27.80 -1.75 -3.84
N GLY A 414 -28.79 -1.03 -4.37
CA GLY A 414 -29.54 -0.03 -3.61
C GLY A 414 -30.74 -0.58 -2.83
N ARG A 415 -31.16 -1.83 -3.12
CA ARG A 415 -32.30 -2.47 -2.46
C ARG A 415 -31.89 -3.52 -1.46
N GLU A 416 -30.84 -4.29 -1.77
CA GLU A 416 -30.34 -5.34 -0.88
C GLU A 416 -30.01 -4.76 0.50
N HIS A 417 -30.61 -5.35 1.55
CA HIS A 417 -30.46 -4.92 2.96
C HIS A 417 -30.66 -3.41 3.22
N GLY A 418 -31.51 -2.74 2.43
CA GLY A 418 -31.75 -1.29 2.56
C GLY A 418 -30.69 -0.42 1.89
N GLY A 419 -29.84 -1.01 1.05
CA GLY A 419 -28.76 -0.36 0.33
C GLY A 419 -27.40 -0.76 0.88
N LEU A 420 -26.57 -1.33 0.01
CA LEU A 420 -25.21 -1.76 0.34
C LEU A 420 -24.19 -0.73 -0.15
N LYS A 421 -23.14 -0.54 0.64
CA LYS A 421 -21.96 0.25 0.28
C LYS A 421 -20.80 -0.66 -0.05
N ILE A 422 -20.05 -0.35 -1.11
CA ILE A 422 -18.83 -1.07 -1.46
C ILE A 422 -17.71 -0.60 -0.53
N LEU A 423 -17.11 -1.54 0.22
CA LEU A 423 -16.03 -1.26 1.17
C LEU A 423 -14.66 -1.36 0.50
N GLN A 424 -14.43 -2.45 -0.24
CA GLN A 424 -13.16 -2.71 -0.92
C GLN A 424 -13.34 -3.76 -2.02
N LYS A 425 -12.49 -3.69 -3.05
CA LYS A 425 -12.25 -4.81 -3.95
C LYS A 425 -11.19 -5.74 -3.39
N GLY A 426 -11.40 -7.03 -3.60
CA GLY A 426 -10.45 -8.08 -3.29
C GLY A 426 -10.59 -9.23 -4.28
N GLY A 427 -10.40 -10.44 -3.75
CA GLY A 427 -10.39 -11.68 -4.54
C GLY A 427 -8.97 -12.14 -4.78
N GLY A 428 -8.73 -13.43 -4.49
CA GLY A 428 -7.40 -14.03 -4.55
C GLY A 428 -6.91 -14.30 -5.97
N MET A 429 -6.13 -15.36 -6.14
CA MET A 429 -5.45 -15.65 -7.41
C MET A 429 -6.38 -16.02 -8.60
N GLN A 430 -7.67 -16.25 -8.36
CA GLN A 430 -8.60 -16.76 -9.37
C GLN A 430 -9.94 -16.01 -9.47
N THR A 431 -10.33 -15.17 -8.51
CA THR A 431 -11.66 -14.52 -8.51
C THR A 431 -11.53 -13.04 -8.26
N LEU A 432 -12.48 -12.27 -8.79
CA LEU A 432 -12.72 -10.89 -8.36
C LEU A 432 -13.75 -10.91 -7.24
N SER A 433 -13.60 -10.06 -6.23
CA SER A 433 -14.59 -9.94 -5.17
C SER A 433 -14.82 -8.50 -4.72
N LEU A 434 -16.05 -8.16 -4.35
CA LEU A 434 -16.40 -6.93 -3.66
C LEU A 434 -16.89 -7.25 -2.26
N ARG A 435 -16.31 -6.60 -1.26
CA ARG A 435 -16.85 -6.58 0.10
C ARG A 435 -17.83 -5.43 0.21
N LEU A 436 -19.01 -5.73 0.72
CA LEU A 436 -20.13 -4.81 0.85
C LEU A 436 -20.54 -4.73 2.32
N ALA A 437 -21.13 -3.61 2.74
CA ALA A 437 -21.77 -3.50 4.04
C ALA A 437 -23.09 -2.73 3.99
N ASP A 438 -24.03 -3.14 4.85
CA ASP A 438 -25.26 -2.40 5.09
C ASP A 438 -25.07 -1.28 6.13
N SER A 439 -26.15 -0.53 6.41
CA SER A 439 -26.13 0.56 7.40
C SER A 439 -25.91 0.11 8.86
N LEU A 440 -26.02 -1.19 9.13
CA LEU A 440 -25.82 -1.80 10.45
C LEU A 440 -24.45 -2.50 10.54
N GLU A 441 -23.56 -2.27 9.58
CA GLU A 441 -22.23 -2.87 9.47
C GLU A 441 -22.24 -4.41 9.28
N ASN A 442 -23.36 -5.02 8.91
CA ASN A 442 -23.32 -6.41 8.45
C ASN A 442 -22.66 -6.45 7.08
N GLU A 443 -21.83 -7.46 6.87
CA GLU A 443 -21.01 -7.57 5.68
C GLU A 443 -21.48 -8.65 4.73
N TYR A 444 -21.28 -8.39 3.44
CA TYR A 444 -21.63 -9.29 2.35
C TYR A 444 -20.51 -9.30 1.33
N THR A 445 -20.47 -10.35 0.51
CA THR A 445 -19.46 -10.49 -0.54
C THR A 445 -20.14 -10.83 -1.86
N LEU A 446 -19.76 -10.11 -2.93
CA LEU A 446 -19.96 -10.55 -4.31
C LEU A 446 -18.66 -11.14 -4.82
N ARG A 447 -18.67 -12.39 -5.28
CA ARG A 447 -17.49 -13.06 -5.84
C ARG A 447 -17.78 -13.58 -7.24
N SER A 448 -16.90 -13.26 -8.19
CA SER A 448 -17.07 -13.70 -9.58
C SER A 448 -17.21 -15.23 -9.69
N VAL A 449 -18.23 -15.68 -10.43
CA VAL A 449 -18.36 -17.09 -10.81
C VAL A 449 -17.24 -17.43 -11.78
N GLU A 450 -17.08 -16.61 -12.82
CA GLU A 450 -15.95 -16.65 -13.76
C GLU A 450 -14.61 -16.50 -13.03
N LYS A 451 -13.59 -17.20 -13.54
CA LYS A 451 -12.26 -17.20 -12.96
C LYS A 451 -11.25 -16.48 -13.86
N TYR A 452 -10.38 -15.74 -13.18
CA TYR A 452 -9.35 -14.88 -13.74
C TYR A 452 -7.98 -15.31 -13.15
N PRO A 453 -7.39 -16.41 -13.66
CA PRO A 453 -6.17 -17.00 -13.13
C PRO A 453 -4.91 -16.27 -13.59
N GLU A 454 -5.01 -15.15 -14.33
CA GLU A 454 -3.88 -14.41 -14.88
C GLU A 454 -2.87 -14.06 -13.77
N LYS A 455 -3.36 -13.81 -12.56
CA LYS A 455 -2.56 -13.52 -11.37
C LYS A 455 -1.81 -14.74 -10.84
N ALA A 456 -2.38 -15.94 -10.96
CA ALA A 456 -1.75 -17.22 -10.59
C ALA A 456 -0.65 -17.67 -11.58
N ILE A 457 -0.62 -17.09 -12.79
CA ILE A 457 0.35 -17.44 -13.83
C ILE A 457 1.61 -16.56 -13.67
N PRO A 458 2.83 -17.15 -13.64
CA PRO A 458 4.08 -16.40 -13.65
C PRO A 458 4.13 -15.42 -14.84
N GLU A 459 4.66 -14.22 -14.62
CA GLU A 459 4.62 -13.13 -15.61
C GLU A 459 5.22 -13.52 -16.97
N ILE A 460 6.30 -14.32 -16.98
CA ILE A 460 6.94 -14.83 -18.21
C ILE A 460 6.04 -15.74 -19.05
N LEU A 461 4.99 -16.31 -18.44
CA LEU A 461 4.04 -17.21 -19.09
C LEU A 461 2.71 -16.53 -19.43
N ARG A 462 2.48 -15.29 -18.98
CA ARG A 462 1.28 -14.51 -19.34
C ARG A 462 1.32 -14.14 -20.83
N GLY A 463 0.17 -14.21 -21.49
CA GLY A 463 0.04 -13.98 -22.94
C GLY A 463 0.63 -15.11 -23.81
N THR A 464 1.01 -16.24 -23.21
CA THR A 464 1.51 -17.43 -23.91
C THR A 464 0.47 -18.56 -23.89
N ILE A 465 0.72 -19.64 -24.62
CA ILE A 465 -0.11 -20.86 -24.60
C ILE A 465 -0.28 -21.44 -23.19
N ALA A 466 0.69 -21.20 -22.28
CA ALA A 466 0.57 -21.66 -20.90
C ALA A 466 -0.61 -20.99 -20.16
N GLN A 467 -0.88 -19.71 -20.44
CA GLN A 467 -2.06 -19.03 -19.91
C GLN A 467 -3.35 -19.66 -20.42
N ASP A 468 -3.43 -19.97 -21.72
CA ASP A 468 -4.62 -20.61 -22.30
C ASP A 468 -4.87 -22.00 -21.70
N VAL A 469 -3.81 -22.75 -21.41
CA VAL A 469 -3.90 -24.07 -20.76
C VAL A 469 -4.39 -23.95 -19.31
N VAL A 470 -3.83 -23.02 -18.53
CA VAL A 470 -4.28 -22.78 -17.15
C VAL A 470 -5.72 -22.28 -17.12
N GLN A 471 -6.08 -21.39 -18.06
CA GLN A 471 -7.46 -20.95 -18.23
C GLN A 471 -8.37 -22.14 -18.53
N ASP A 472 -8.04 -22.98 -19.51
CA ASP A 472 -8.86 -24.15 -19.88
C ASP A 472 -9.01 -25.15 -18.72
N GLN A 473 -8.00 -25.31 -17.86
CA GLN A 473 -8.09 -26.20 -16.68
C GLN A 473 -9.12 -25.75 -15.64
N ILE A 474 -9.53 -24.48 -15.60
CA ILE A 474 -10.64 -24.03 -14.73
C ILE A 474 -11.93 -24.79 -15.03
N SER A 475 -12.12 -25.27 -16.27
CA SER A 475 -13.27 -26.10 -16.63
C SER A 475 -13.42 -27.36 -15.78
N ALA A 476 -12.34 -27.84 -15.14
CA ALA A 476 -12.35 -28.98 -14.21
C ALA A 476 -13.03 -28.69 -12.87
N ALA A 477 -13.24 -27.42 -12.52
CA ALA A 477 -14.03 -27.02 -11.36
C ALA A 477 -15.49 -26.76 -11.76
N HIS A 478 -16.43 -27.21 -10.92
CA HIS A 478 -17.85 -26.95 -11.13
C HIS A 478 -18.17 -25.47 -10.85
N PRO A 479 -18.77 -24.72 -11.79
CA PRO A 479 -18.98 -23.26 -11.65
C PRO A 479 -19.85 -22.89 -10.44
N TYR A 480 -20.82 -23.73 -10.10
CA TYR A 480 -21.78 -23.50 -9.01
C TYR A 480 -21.56 -24.42 -7.81
N GLY A 481 -20.36 -25.03 -7.69
CA GLY A 481 -20.08 -26.03 -6.63
C GLY A 481 -20.23 -25.49 -5.20
N ALA A 482 -20.15 -24.18 -4.99
CA ALA A 482 -20.35 -23.57 -3.68
C ALA A 482 -21.81 -23.69 -3.17
N LEU A 483 -22.79 -23.84 -4.05
CA LEU A 483 -24.21 -23.88 -3.66
C LEU A 483 -24.57 -25.15 -2.87
N VAL A 484 -23.89 -26.27 -3.13
CA VAL A 484 -24.17 -27.53 -2.43
C VAL A 484 -23.59 -27.57 -1.00
N VAL A 485 -22.61 -26.70 -0.71
CA VAL A 485 -21.91 -26.70 0.59
C VAL A 485 -22.85 -26.36 1.73
N GLN A 486 -23.84 -25.48 1.50
CA GLN A 486 -24.84 -25.11 2.49
C GLN A 486 -25.60 -26.33 3.02
N ASP A 487 -26.13 -27.16 2.13
CA ASP A 487 -26.96 -28.30 2.52
C ASP A 487 -26.12 -29.41 3.16
N MET A 488 -24.88 -29.59 2.69
CA MET A 488 -23.93 -30.51 3.32
C MET A 488 -23.56 -30.06 4.73
N ALA A 489 -23.22 -28.79 4.93
CA ALA A 489 -22.86 -28.23 6.23
C ALA A 489 -24.04 -28.29 7.21
N LYS A 490 -25.25 -27.94 6.74
CA LYS A 490 -26.49 -28.06 7.52
C LYS A 490 -26.75 -29.51 7.95
N ALA A 491 -26.59 -30.49 7.05
CA ALA A 491 -26.74 -31.91 7.37
C ALA A 491 -25.68 -32.40 8.38
N ALA A 492 -24.47 -31.85 8.31
CA ALA A 492 -23.37 -32.14 9.23
C ALA A 492 -23.42 -31.35 10.55
N ASN A 493 -24.42 -30.48 10.74
CA ASN A 493 -24.54 -29.56 11.88
C ASN A 493 -23.31 -28.64 12.05
N ILE A 494 -22.77 -28.14 10.94
CA ILE A 494 -21.68 -27.17 10.86
C ILE A 494 -22.27 -25.80 10.50
N PHE A 495 -21.78 -24.72 11.10
CA PHE A 495 -22.20 -23.35 10.75
C PHE A 495 -21.89 -23.02 9.29
N TYR A 496 -22.76 -22.25 8.63
CA TYR A 496 -22.71 -22.08 7.17
C TYR A 496 -23.20 -20.71 6.71
N THR A 497 -22.72 -20.28 5.54
CA THR A 497 -23.28 -19.15 4.77
C THR A 497 -24.33 -19.65 3.78
N LYS A 498 -25.13 -18.72 3.24
CA LYS A 498 -26.20 -19.02 2.27
C LYS A 498 -25.88 -18.38 0.91
N PRO A 499 -24.95 -18.94 0.12
CA PRO A 499 -24.57 -18.35 -1.15
C PRO A 499 -25.70 -18.47 -2.18
N THR A 500 -25.93 -17.38 -2.91
CA THR A 500 -26.87 -17.32 -4.04
C THR A 500 -26.14 -16.82 -5.28
N VAL A 501 -26.47 -17.36 -6.46
CA VAL A 501 -25.94 -16.82 -7.73
C VAL A 501 -26.82 -15.66 -8.18
N VAL A 502 -26.21 -14.51 -8.43
CA VAL A 502 -26.87 -13.30 -8.89
C VAL A 502 -26.21 -12.78 -10.16
N PHE A 503 -26.97 -12.07 -11.00
CA PHE A 503 -26.44 -11.30 -12.11
C PHE A 503 -26.20 -9.86 -11.68
N ILE A 504 -24.98 -9.36 -11.86
CA ILE A 504 -24.64 -7.96 -11.62
C ILE A 504 -24.89 -7.20 -12.93
N PRO A 505 -25.90 -6.32 -13.01
CA PRO A 505 -26.16 -5.57 -14.21
C PRO A 505 -25.16 -4.43 -14.38
N ASP A 506 -25.20 -3.76 -15.53
CA ASP A 506 -24.43 -2.56 -15.79
C ASP A 506 -24.98 -1.35 -15.01
N ASP A 507 -24.74 -1.33 -13.70
CA ASP A 507 -25.26 -0.35 -12.75
C ASP A 507 -24.24 0.77 -12.48
N PRO A 508 -24.58 2.06 -12.74
CA PRO A 508 -23.69 3.18 -12.47
C PRO A 508 -23.32 3.32 -10.98
N ARG A 509 -24.12 2.78 -10.05
CA ARG A 509 -23.84 2.81 -8.61
C ARG A 509 -22.65 1.94 -8.21
N LEU A 510 -22.15 1.09 -9.10
CA LEU A 510 -20.87 0.37 -8.91
C LEU A 510 -19.65 1.30 -9.03
N GLY A 511 -19.81 2.51 -9.57
CA GLY A 511 -18.74 3.50 -9.74
C GLY A 511 -17.51 2.91 -10.43
N ILE A 512 -16.33 3.11 -9.82
CA ILE A 512 -15.05 2.60 -10.32
C ILE A 512 -14.99 1.06 -10.53
N TYR A 513 -15.91 0.32 -9.91
CA TYR A 513 -15.98 -1.15 -9.99
C TYR A 513 -16.84 -1.64 -11.15
N ARG A 514 -17.63 -0.76 -11.77
CA ARG A 514 -18.53 -1.09 -12.89
C ARG A 514 -17.80 -1.84 -14.01
N LYS A 515 -16.61 -1.37 -14.41
CA LYS A 515 -15.79 -1.99 -15.46
C LYS A 515 -15.40 -3.45 -15.18
N ASP A 516 -15.30 -3.84 -13.91
CA ASP A 516 -14.83 -5.16 -13.48
C ASP A 516 -16.01 -6.12 -13.23
N PHE A 517 -17.18 -5.60 -12.86
CA PHE A 517 -18.32 -6.40 -12.37
C PHE A 517 -19.60 -6.30 -13.20
N ALA A 518 -19.76 -5.29 -14.05
CA ALA A 518 -20.95 -5.14 -14.89
C ALA A 518 -21.13 -6.33 -15.84
N ASN A 519 -22.38 -6.77 -15.97
CA ASN A 519 -22.80 -7.89 -16.81
C ASN A 519 -22.11 -9.23 -16.48
N THR A 520 -21.89 -9.50 -15.19
CA THR A 520 -21.24 -10.74 -14.73
C THR A 520 -22.13 -11.54 -13.76
N LEU A 521 -21.88 -12.84 -13.68
CA LEU A 521 -22.42 -13.67 -12.60
C LEU A 521 -21.52 -13.63 -11.37
N ALA A 522 -22.12 -13.46 -10.21
CA ALA A 522 -21.45 -13.50 -8.92
C ALA A 522 -22.17 -14.42 -7.94
N LEU A 523 -21.39 -15.04 -7.06
CA LEU A 523 -21.87 -15.58 -5.81
C LEU A 523 -22.04 -14.42 -4.82
N TYR A 524 -23.26 -14.24 -4.33
CA TYR A 524 -23.63 -13.30 -3.29
C TYR A 524 -23.85 -14.05 -1.99
N GLU A 525 -23.11 -13.70 -0.94
CA GLU A 525 -23.24 -14.32 0.37
C GLU A 525 -22.92 -13.36 1.51
N GLU A 526 -23.50 -13.64 2.68
CA GLU A 526 -23.16 -12.96 3.93
C GLU A 526 -21.73 -13.33 4.36
N ARG A 527 -20.93 -12.32 4.72
CA ARG A 527 -19.59 -12.51 5.27
C ARG A 527 -19.69 -12.54 6.80
N PRO A 528 -19.33 -13.66 7.46
CA PRO A 528 -19.43 -13.76 8.90
C PRO A 528 -18.35 -12.91 9.58
N ASP A 529 -18.75 -11.81 10.23
CA ASP A 529 -17.90 -10.97 11.06
C ASP A 529 -18.76 -10.24 12.10
N GLY A 530 -18.20 -9.93 13.28
CA GLY A 530 -18.89 -9.13 14.29
C GLY A 530 -20.02 -9.88 15.02
N ASP A 531 -21.12 -9.19 15.34
CA ASP A 531 -22.23 -9.78 16.08
C ASP A 531 -23.17 -10.59 15.17
N ALA A 532 -23.41 -11.85 15.54
CA ALA A 532 -24.30 -12.77 14.87
C ALA A 532 -25.33 -13.38 15.82
N SER A 533 -25.65 -12.69 16.92
CA SER A 533 -26.57 -13.16 17.97
C SER A 533 -27.98 -13.46 17.45
N ASN A 534 -28.39 -12.82 16.35
CA ASN A 534 -29.68 -13.03 15.68
C ASN A 534 -29.59 -13.95 14.46
N LYS A 535 -28.47 -14.65 14.24
CA LYS A 535 -28.19 -15.49 13.07
C LYS A 535 -27.99 -16.96 13.48
N PRO A 536 -29.04 -17.79 13.50
CA PRO A 536 -28.94 -19.19 13.91
C PRO A 536 -27.98 -20.03 13.06
N HIS A 537 -27.81 -19.71 11.78
CA HIS A 537 -26.86 -20.39 10.88
C HIS A 537 -25.38 -20.13 11.25
N PHE A 538 -25.12 -19.14 12.10
CA PHE A 538 -23.83 -18.88 12.73
C PHE A 538 -23.82 -19.18 14.25
N GLY A 539 -24.78 -19.98 14.72
CA GLY A 539 -24.83 -20.41 16.11
C GLY A 539 -25.26 -19.34 17.11
N ASN A 540 -25.88 -18.24 16.66
CA ASN A 540 -26.25 -17.10 17.52
C ASN A 540 -25.03 -16.52 18.28
N SER A 541 -23.88 -16.47 17.61
CA SER A 541 -22.60 -16.07 18.20
C SER A 541 -22.58 -14.57 18.51
N LYS A 542 -22.27 -14.21 19.77
CA LYS A 542 -22.14 -12.80 20.19
C LYS A 542 -20.99 -12.05 19.51
N LYS A 543 -19.97 -12.80 19.08
CA LYS A 543 -18.80 -12.27 18.39
C LYS A 543 -18.24 -13.36 17.50
N ILE A 544 -18.34 -13.16 16.20
CA ILE A 544 -17.56 -13.84 15.19
C ILE A 544 -16.31 -13.01 14.99
N VAL A 545 -15.16 -13.65 15.15
CA VAL A 545 -13.87 -13.03 14.94
C VAL A 545 -13.34 -13.65 13.66
N SER A 546 -13.19 -12.81 12.63
CA SER A 546 -12.48 -13.21 11.42
C SER A 546 -11.04 -13.60 11.79
N THR A 547 -10.40 -14.51 11.05
CA THR A 547 -9.02 -14.98 11.34
C THR A 547 -8.03 -13.83 11.52
N ASP A 548 -8.28 -12.67 10.90
CA ASP A 548 -7.54 -11.41 11.05
C ASP A 548 -7.56 -10.74 12.41
N LYS A 549 -8.49 -11.11 13.27
CA LYS A 549 -8.73 -10.47 14.57
C LYS A 549 -8.54 -11.41 15.76
N VAL A 550 -8.13 -12.67 15.52
CA VAL A 550 -7.91 -13.72 16.55
C VAL A 550 -6.49 -13.71 17.07
#